data_AF-A0A932K3Q3-F1
#
_entry.id   AF-A0A932K3Q3-F1
#
_cell.length_a   1.000
_cell.length_b   1.000
_cell.length_c   1.000
_cell.angle_alpha   90.00
_cell.angle_beta   90.00
_cell.angle_gamma   90.00
#
_symmetry.space_group_name_H-M   'P 1'
#
loop_
_entity.id
_entity.type
_entity.pdbx_description
1 polymer ?
#
loop_
_entity_poly.entity_id
_entity_poly.type
_entity_poly.pdbx_seq_one_letter_code
_entity_poly.pdbx_strand_id
1 'polypeptide(L)'
;MNPFISQIASKDTIELMARFFDSANESVKRSNYSSDILEAFDLIQAISCYRYFPTVDECIKAFPNLEQEKHKVEYIWEQFKGLSNEQLSDIFISSLSKIDVSNAITN
;
A
#
# COMPACT_ATOMS: atom_id res chain seq x y z
N MET A 1 21.87 14.41 3.95
CA MET A 1 20.72 13.69 4.56
C MET A 1 19.45 14.37 4.09
N ASN A 2 18.54 13.63 3.47
CA ASN A 2 17.23 14.18 3.07
C ASN A 2 16.36 14.33 4.35
N PRO A 3 15.87 15.55 4.68
CA PRO A 3 15.16 15.83 5.93
C PRO A 3 13.83 15.07 6.08
N PHE A 4 13.34 14.43 5.02
CA PHE A 4 12.12 13.61 5.04
C PHE A 4 12.35 12.15 5.50
N ILE A 5 13.59 11.71 5.70
CA ILE A 5 13.92 10.28 5.88
C ILE A 5 13.54 9.72 7.27
N SER A 6 13.22 10.55 8.27
CA SER A 6 12.98 10.06 9.64
C SER A 6 11.68 10.51 10.30
N GLN A 7 10.74 11.10 9.57
CA GLN A 7 9.44 11.44 10.16
C GLN A 7 8.49 10.26 10.01
N ILE A 8 8.21 9.62 11.14
CA ILE A 8 6.99 8.83 11.31
C ILE A 8 5.83 9.76 10.93
N ALA A 9 4.94 9.29 10.06
CA ALA A 9 3.80 10.08 9.60
C ALA A 9 2.99 10.58 10.79
N SER A 10 2.46 11.81 10.70
CA SER A 10 1.59 12.32 11.76
C SER A 10 0.32 11.48 11.84
N LYS A 11 -0.34 11.50 13.00
CA LYS A 11 -1.63 10.83 13.20
C LYS A 11 -2.66 11.24 12.12
N ASP A 12 -2.68 12.52 11.76
CA ASP A 12 -3.60 13.05 10.75
C ASP A 12 -3.28 12.51 9.34
N THR A 13 -1.99 12.39 9.00
CA THR A 13 -1.56 11.77 7.74
C THR A 13 -1.94 10.29 7.71
N ILE A 14 -1.74 9.57 8.81
CA ILE A 14 -2.12 8.17 8.95
C ILE A 14 -3.62 7.99 8.76
N GLU A 15 -4.45 8.80 9.41
CA GLU A 15 -5.91 8.73 9.30
C GLU A 15 -6.38 9.06 7.88
N LEU A 16 -5.80 10.08 7.24
CA LEU A 16 -6.11 10.44 5.86
C LEU A 16 -5.78 9.30 4.89
N MET A 17 -4.59 8.70 5.03
CA MET A 17 -4.16 7.59 4.17
C MET A 17 -5.01 6.34 4.40
N ALA A 18 -5.40 6.05 5.64
CA ALA A 18 -6.30 4.93 5.95
C ALA A 18 -7.64 5.09 5.23
N ARG A 19 -8.27 6.26 5.36
CA ARG A 19 -9.54 6.56 4.67
C ARG A 19 -9.41 6.51 3.15
N PHE A 20 -8.29 6.98 2.60
CA PHE A 20 -8.02 6.90 1.17
C PHE A 20 -7.97 5.45 0.68
N PHE A 21 -7.18 4.60 1.34
CA PHE A 21 -7.03 3.21 0.92
C PHE A 21 -8.29 2.38 1.11
N ASP A 22 -9.08 2.61 2.17
CA ASP A 22 -10.37 1.96 2.35
C ASP A 22 -11.34 2.31 1.21
N SER A 23 -11.46 3.60 0.89
CA SER A 23 -12.33 4.07 -0.18
C SER A 23 -11.87 3.56 -1.56
N ALA A 24 -10.56 3.57 -1.81
CA ALA A 24 -9.99 3.08 -3.05
C ALA A 24 -10.16 1.55 -3.20
N ASN A 25 -9.98 0.77 -2.13
CA ASN A 25 -10.26 -0.67 -2.14
C ASN A 25 -11.71 -0.98 -2.49
N GLU A 26 -12.64 -0.26 -1.88
CA GLU A 26 -14.06 -0.41 -2.17
C GLU A 26 -14.39 -0.07 -3.63
N SER A 27 -13.78 1.00 -4.15
CA SER A 27 -13.93 1.39 -5.55
C SER A 27 -13.39 0.31 -6.50
N VAL A 28 -12.17 -0.16 -6.25
CA VAL A 28 -11.47 -1.17 -7.05
C VAL A 28 -12.25 -2.50 -7.07
N LYS A 29 -12.76 -2.96 -5.92
CA LYS A 29 -13.59 -4.17 -5.82
C LYS A 29 -14.89 -4.07 -6.60
N ARG A 30 -15.52 -2.88 -6.64
CA ARG A 30 -16.78 -2.66 -7.39
C ARG A 30 -16.57 -2.60 -8.90
N SER A 31 -15.39 -2.17 -9.34
CA SER A 31 -15.09 -1.94 -10.76
C SER A 31 -14.68 -3.19 -11.56
N ASN A 32 -14.63 -4.38 -10.93
CA ASN A 32 -14.28 -5.64 -11.59
C ASN A 32 -12.99 -5.58 -12.42
N TYR A 33 -11.95 -4.93 -11.87
CA TYR A 33 -10.62 -4.87 -12.49
C TYR A 33 -9.99 -6.27 -12.64
N SER A 34 -9.05 -6.41 -13.58
CA SER A 34 -8.27 -7.64 -13.73
C SER A 34 -7.44 -7.94 -12.48
N SER A 35 -7.15 -9.23 -12.24
CA SER A 35 -6.33 -9.69 -11.11
C SER A 35 -5.02 -8.91 -10.95
N ASP A 36 -4.37 -8.60 -12.07
CA ASP A 36 -3.06 -7.94 -12.09
C ASP A 36 -3.15 -6.49 -11.58
N ILE A 37 -4.28 -5.82 -11.81
CA ILE A 37 -4.54 -4.46 -11.30
C ILE A 37 -4.85 -4.53 -9.81
N LEU A 38 -5.63 -5.53 -9.37
CA LEU A 38 -5.93 -5.76 -7.96
C LEU A 38 -4.64 -6.01 -7.16
N GLU A 39 -3.78 -6.91 -7.67
CA GLU A 39 -2.49 -7.23 -7.05
C GLU A 39 -1.56 -6.01 -7.00
N ALA A 40 -1.51 -5.21 -8.08
CA ALA A 40 -0.73 -3.98 -8.09
C ALA A 40 -1.23 -2.97 -7.05
N PHE A 41 -2.55 -2.83 -6.89
CA PHE A 41 -3.15 -1.97 -5.88
C PHE A 41 -2.84 -2.46 -4.46
N ASP A 42 -2.99 -3.76 -4.20
CA ASP A 42 -2.67 -4.37 -2.91
C ASP A 42 -1.19 -4.16 -2.54
N LEU A 43 -0.27 -4.30 -3.50
CA LEU A 43 1.16 -4.02 -3.30
C LEU A 43 1.44 -2.55 -2.95
N ILE A 44 0.78 -1.61 -3.62
CA ILE A 44 0.89 -0.18 -3.31
C ILE A 44 0.40 0.10 -1.89
N GLN A 45 -0.75 -0.47 -1.51
CA GLN A 45 -1.27 -0.32 -0.16
C GLN A 45 -0.31 -0.94 0.87
N ALA A 46 0.21 -2.14 0.62
CA ALA A 46 1.10 -2.85 1.54
C ALA A 46 2.42 -2.08 1.75
N ILE A 47 3.04 -1.58 0.68
CA ILE A 47 4.26 -0.76 0.79
C ILE A 47 3.96 0.55 1.51
N SER A 48 2.83 1.19 1.22
CA SER A 48 2.41 2.40 1.93
C SER A 48 2.24 2.14 3.43
N CYS A 49 1.60 1.04 3.80
CA CYS A 49 1.44 0.64 5.19
C CYS A 49 2.79 0.45 5.89
N TYR A 50 3.71 -0.27 5.25
CA TYR A 50 5.06 -0.48 5.77
C TYR A 50 5.83 0.82 6.01
N ARG A 51 5.58 1.85 5.19
CA ARG A 51 6.30 3.13 5.26
C ARG A 51 5.66 4.14 6.20
N TYR A 52 4.33 4.12 6.34
CA TYR A 52 3.60 5.10 7.15
C TYR A 52 3.41 4.65 8.60
N PHE A 53 3.35 3.33 8.84
CA PHE A 53 3.18 2.78 10.17
C PHE A 53 4.50 2.19 10.67
N PRO A 54 4.93 2.50 11.90
CA PRO A 54 6.18 1.97 12.46
C PRO A 54 6.09 0.47 12.79
N THR A 55 4.89 -0.09 12.94
CA THR A 55 4.68 -1.51 13.27
C THR A 55 3.47 -2.11 12.55
N VAL A 56 3.47 -3.43 12.42
CA VAL A 56 2.32 -4.21 11.91
C VAL A 56 1.07 -3.95 12.76
N ASP A 57 1.18 -3.94 14.08
CA ASP A 57 0.03 -3.74 14.97
C ASP A 57 -0.61 -2.35 14.77
N GLU A 58 0.19 -1.31 14.51
CA GLU A 58 -0.34 0.02 14.22
C GLU A 58 -0.99 0.09 12.83
N CYS A 59 -0.46 -0.63 11.85
CA CYS A 59 -1.12 -0.81 10.56
C CYS A 59 -2.49 -1.50 10.72
N ILE A 60 -2.56 -2.62 11.45
CA ILE A 60 -3.80 -3.37 11.64
C ILE A 60 -4.83 -2.57 12.45
N LYS A 61 -4.40 -1.77 13.43
CA LYS A 61 -5.30 -0.84 14.13
C LYS A 61 -5.94 0.18 13.19
N ALA A 62 -5.21 0.62 12.16
CA ALA A 62 -5.73 1.54 11.15
C ALA A 62 -6.58 0.84 10.10
N PHE A 63 -6.33 -0.45 9.84
CA PHE A 63 -7.05 -1.29 8.89
C PHE A 63 -7.55 -2.58 9.56
N PRO A 64 -8.64 -2.52 10.35
CA PRO A 64 -9.11 -3.66 11.15
C PRO A 64 -9.52 -4.88 10.32
N ASN A 65 -9.86 -4.68 9.05
CA ASN A 65 -10.12 -5.75 8.09
C ASN A 65 -8.91 -6.66 7.85
N LEU A 66 -7.69 -6.18 8.08
CA LEU A 66 -6.47 -6.95 7.95
C LEU A 66 -6.22 -7.90 9.14
N GLU A 67 -6.95 -7.77 10.24
CA GLU A 67 -6.77 -8.62 11.44
C GLU A 67 -6.90 -10.11 11.09
N GLN A 68 -7.85 -10.47 10.23
CA GLN A 68 -8.05 -11.85 9.78
C GLN A 68 -6.85 -12.41 8.99
N GLU A 69 -6.05 -11.52 8.41
CA GLU A 69 -4.88 -11.85 7.59
C GLU A 69 -3.57 -11.40 8.24
N LYS A 70 -3.55 -11.16 9.56
CA LYS A 70 -2.38 -10.64 10.30
C LYS A 70 -1.08 -11.37 9.95
N HIS A 71 -1.11 -12.71 9.91
CA HIS A 71 0.05 -13.54 9.56
C HIS A 71 0.61 -13.24 8.16
N LYS A 72 -0.25 -12.94 7.18
CA LYS A 72 0.18 -12.53 5.83
C LYS A 72 0.80 -11.14 5.86
N VAL A 73 0.20 -10.22 6.62
CA VAL A 73 0.73 -8.86 6.79
C VAL A 73 2.12 -8.92 7.42
N GLU A 74 2.30 -9.69 8.49
CA GLU A 74 3.61 -9.89 9.15
C GLU A 74 4.63 -10.49 8.18
N TYR A 75 4.24 -11.53 7.42
CA TYR A 75 5.12 -12.14 6.43
C TYR A 75 5.61 -11.13 5.39
N ILE A 76 4.69 -10.37 4.79
CA ILE A 76 5.00 -9.34 3.79
C ILE A 76 5.88 -8.24 4.41
N TRP A 77 5.61 -7.86 5.66
CA TRP A 77 6.39 -6.86 6.39
C TRP A 77 7.85 -7.28 6.55
N GLU A 78 8.11 -8.54 6.88
CA GLU A 78 9.47 -9.08 6.96
C GLU A 78 10.15 -9.13 5.58
N GLN A 79 9.41 -9.42 4.51
CA GLN A 79 9.96 -9.32 3.15
C GLN A 79 10.41 -7.89 2.84
N PHE A 80 9.60 -6.89 3.19
CA PHE A 80 9.94 -5.48 2.96
C PHE A 80 11.11 -4.99 3.80
N LYS A 81 11.30 -5.50 5.04
CA LYS A 81 12.50 -5.23 5.84
C LYS A 81 13.80 -5.70 5.17
N GLY A 82 13.73 -6.77 4.39
CA GLY A 82 14.87 -7.30 3.63
C GLY A 82 15.24 -6.49 2.39
N LEU A 83 14.42 -5.50 2.01
CA LEU A 83 14.63 -4.69 0.81
C LEU A 83 15.22 -3.32 1.15
N SER A 84 16.08 -2.83 0.26
CA SER A 84 16.51 -1.44 0.29
C SER A 84 15.37 -0.49 -0.11
N ASN A 85 15.52 0.79 0.25
CA ASN A 85 14.56 1.82 -0.14
C ASN A 85 14.39 1.91 -1.67
N GLU A 86 15.48 1.75 -2.42
CA GLU A 86 15.46 1.78 -3.89
C GLU A 86 14.63 0.63 -4.45
N GLN A 87 14.85 -0.60 -3.96
CA GLN A 87 14.06 -1.76 -4.37
C GLN A 87 12.58 -1.62 -4.03
N LEU A 88 12.25 -1.09 -2.85
CA LEU A 88 10.85 -0.81 -2.48
C LEU A 88 10.23 0.24 -3.39
N SER A 89 10.98 1.30 -3.74
CA SER A 89 10.53 2.32 -4.69
C SER A 89 10.31 1.74 -6.09
N ASP A 90 11.20 0.86 -6.57
CA ASP A 90 11.06 0.21 -7.88
C ASP A 90 9.80 -0.66 -7.94
N ILE A 91 9.52 -1.44 -6.89
CA ILE A 91 8.29 -2.23 -6.79
C ILE A 91 7.07 -1.31 -6.81
N PHE A 92 7.09 -0.23 -6.03
CA PHE A 92 5.99 0.74 -5.98
C PHE A 92 5.71 1.38 -7.34
N ILE A 93 6.76 1.84 -8.03
CA ILE A 93 6.67 2.46 -9.36
C ILE A 93 6.18 1.44 -10.40
N SER A 94 6.70 0.21 -10.36
CA SER A 94 6.27 -0.88 -11.23
C SER A 94 4.78 -1.20 -11.04
N SER A 95 4.30 -1.27 -9.80
CA SER A 95 2.87 -1.45 -9.51
C SER A 95 2.02 -0.30 -10.05
N LEU A 96 2.46 0.96 -9.92
CA LEU A 96 1.74 2.10 -10.49
C LEU A 96 1.62 2.00 -12.02
N SER A 97 2.66 1.53 -12.71
CA SER A 97 2.62 1.38 -14.18
C SER A 97 1.58 0.37 -14.66
N LYS A 98 1.22 -0.61 -13.82
CA LYS A 98 0.16 -1.59 -14.11
C LYS A 98 -1.23 -1.00 -13.91
N ILE A 99 -1.35 0.03 -13.07
CA ILE A 99 -2.58 0.78 -12.83
C ILE A 99 -2.78 1.85 -13.91
N ASP A 100 -1.77 2.19 -14.70
CA ASP A 100 -1.88 3.20 -15.76
C ASP A 100 -2.93 2.76 -16.79
N VAL A 101 -4.13 3.31 -16.65
CA VAL A 101 -5.32 3.03 -17.46
C VAL A 101 -5.25 3.75 -18.82
N SER A 102 -4.07 4.20 -19.25
CA SER A 102 -3.86 4.94 -20.49
C SER A 102 -4.29 4.18 -21.76
N ASN A 103 -4.57 2.87 -21.66
CA ASN A 103 -5.20 2.08 -22.72
C ASN A 103 -6.74 2.04 -22.71
N ALA A 104 -7.44 2.76 -21.82
CA ALA A 104 -8.92 2.76 -21.76
C ALA A 104 -9.61 3.93 -22.50
N ILE A 105 -8.87 4.83 -23.16
CA ILE A 105 -9.44 5.96 -23.93
C ILE A 105 -9.33 5.75 -25.45
N THR A 106 -8.96 4.55 -25.92
CA THR A 106 -9.01 4.21 -27.35
C THR A 106 -9.84 2.95 -27.58
N ASN A 107 -11.17 3.11 -27.55
CA ASN A 107 -12.13 2.37 -28.39
C ASN A 107 -13.49 3.08 -28.37
#